data_AF-A0A2H9MTZ7-F1
#
_entry.id   AF-A0A2H9MTZ7-F1
#
_cell.length_a   1.000
_cell.length_b   1.000
_cell.length_c   1.000
_cell.angle_alpha   90.00
_cell.angle_beta   90.00
_cell.angle_gamma   90.00
#
_symmetry.space_group_name_H-M   'P 1'
#
loop_
_entity.id
_entity.type
_entity.pdbx_description
1 polymer ?
#
loop_
_entity_poly.entity_id
_entity_poly.type
_entity_poly.pdbx_seq_one_letter_code
_entity_poly.pdbx_strand_id
1 'polypeptide(L)'
;MAQMPALIPKEVEIQRLKKIWLIVIAMGSTAASVEVDNFVDGSLHQTSIRDSAFTPAHWWLYSHFITLPLGWAAAAIYDRKVPVLRG
;
A
#
# COMPACT_ATOMS: atom_id res chain seq x y z
N MET A 1 14.22 30.55 14.90
CA MET A 1 15.23 30.25 13.86
C MET A 1 14.98 28.83 13.40
N ALA A 2 14.49 28.65 12.17
CA ALA A 2 14.31 27.32 11.59
C ALA A 2 15.69 26.67 11.46
N GLN A 3 15.91 25.53 12.14
CA GLN A 3 17.10 24.73 11.95
C GLN A 3 17.15 24.31 10.49
N MET A 4 18.15 24.81 9.74
CA MET A 4 18.50 24.26 8.44
C MET A 4 18.83 22.77 8.67
N PRO A 5 18.07 21.82 8.10
CA PRO A 5 18.29 20.41 8.39
C PRO A 5 19.70 20.03 7.94
N ALA A 6 20.45 19.37 8.82
CA ALA A 6 21.79 18.89 8.51
C ALA A 6 21.78 18.16 7.17
N LEU A 7 22.64 18.59 6.23
CA LEU A 7 22.81 17.98 4.92
C LEU A 7 23.09 16.48 5.10
N ILE A 8 22.04 15.67 4.93
CA ILE A 8 22.15 14.21 4.95
C ILE A 8 23.02 13.82 3.74
N PRO A 9 24.01 12.92 3.89
CA PRO A 9 24.78 12.45 2.76
C PRO A 9 23.85 11.93 1.65
N LYS A 10 24.03 12.40 0.41
CA LYS A 10 23.15 12.05 -0.73
C LYS A 10 22.93 10.55 -0.88
N GLU A 11 23.95 9.74 -0.57
CA GLU A 11 23.89 8.28 -0.61
C GLU A 11 22.82 7.71 0.34
N VAL A 12 22.71 8.25 1.55
CA VAL A 12 21.73 7.83 2.56
C VAL A 12 20.32 8.24 2.13
N GLU A 13 20.17 9.41 1.51
CA GLU A 13 18.90 9.87 0.96
C GLU A 13 18.44 8.98 -0.21
N ILE A 14 19.33 8.65 -1.14
CA ILE A 14 19.05 7.74 -2.26
C ILE A 14 18.65 6.34 -1.74
N GLN A 15 19.33 5.81 -0.73
CA GLN A 15 18.96 4.52 -0.12
C GLN A 15 17.57 4.56 0.52
N ARG A 16 17.19 5.67 1.16
CA ARG A 16 15.83 5.85 1.69
C ARG A 16 14.82 5.88 0.55
N LEU A 17 15.06 6.66 -0.50
CA LEU A 17 14.20 6.74 -1.69
C LEU A 17 14.03 5.38 -2.39
N LYS A 18 15.09 4.57 -2.51
CA LYS A 18 15.00 3.20 -3.05
C LYS A 18 14.07 2.31 -2.22
N LYS A 19 14.14 2.40 -0.88
CA LYS A 19 13.22 1.66 0.01
C LYS A 19 11.78 2.15 -0.16
N ILE A 20 11.59 3.46 -0.30
CA ILE A 20 10.28 4.05 -0.58
C ILE A 20 9.71 3.51 -1.89
N TRP A 21 10.53 3.43 -2.93
CA TRP A 21 10.11 2.94 -4.24
C TRP A 21 9.61 1.49 -4.20
N LEU A 22 10.29 0.62 -3.44
CA LEU A 22 9.83 -0.76 -3.23
C LEU A 22 8.45 -0.81 -2.53
N ILE A 23 8.21 0.07 -1.57
CA ILE A 23 6.93 0.17 -0.89
C ILE A 23 5.84 0.66 -1.87
N VAL A 24 6.14 1.65 -2.71
CA VAL A 24 5.20 2.14 -3.74
C VAL A 24 4.83 1.03 -4.72
N ILE A 25 5.81 0.24 -5.19
CA ILE A 25 5.55 -0.91 -6.06
C ILE A 25 4.64 -1.93 -5.36
N ALA A 26 4.94 -2.29 -4.10
CA ALA A 26 4.12 -3.25 -3.35
C ALA A 26 2.67 -2.77 -3.15
N MET A 27 2.49 -1.48 -2.84
CA MET A 27 1.17 -0.86 -2.71
C MET A 27 0.43 -0.81 -4.06
N GLY A 28 1.13 -0.47 -5.14
CA GLY A 28 0.57 -0.47 -6.49
C GLY A 28 0.11 -1.86 -6.95
N SER A 29 0.91 -2.90 -6.68
CA SER A 29 0.53 -4.29 -6.96
C SER A 29 -0.69 -4.73 -6.16
N THR A 30 -0.81 -4.28 -4.91
CA THR A 30 -2.00 -4.54 -4.08
C THR A 30 -3.23 -3.87 -4.67
N ALA A 31 -3.13 -2.60 -5.09
CA ALA A 31 -4.23 -1.88 -5.71
C ALA A 31 -4.70 -2.60 -7.00
N ALA A 32 -3.78 -3.05 -7.84
CA ALA A 32 -4.11 -3.84 -9.03
C ALA A 32 -4.80 -5.18 -8.68
N SER A 33 -4.35 -5.85 -7.61
CA SER A 33 -4.97 -7.08 -7.11
C SER A 33 -6.43 -6.86 -6.65
N VAL A 34 -6.72 -5.74 -5.98
CA VAL A 34 -8.09 -5.39 -5.58
C VAL A 34 -9.02 -5.21 -6.79
N GLU A 35 -8.53 -4.59 -7.87
CA GLU A 35 -9.32 -4.44 -9.11
C GLU A 35 -9.66 -5.80 -9.75
N VAL A 36 -8.71 -6.74 -9.75
CA VAL A 36 -8.93 -8.10 -10.23
C VAL A 36 -9.95 -8.83 -9.35
N ASP A 37 -9.84 -8.71 -8.03
CA ASP A 37 -10.78 -9.30 -7.08
C ASP A 37 -12.21 -8.80 -7.28
N ASN A 38 -12.38 -7.49 -7.45
CA ASN A 38 -13.69 -6.88 -7.70
C ASN A 38 -14.33 -7.43 -8.99
N PHE A 39 -13.52 -7.64 -10.03
CA PHE A 39 -13.98 -8.27 -11.27
C PHE A 39 -14.40 -9.73 -11.06
N VAL A 40 -13.62 -10.50 -10.30
CA VAL A 40 -13.94 -11.90 -9.96
C VAL A 40 -15.21 -11.97 -9.12
N ASP A 41 -15.37 -11.11 -8.10
CA ASP A 41 -16.56 -11.09 -7.26
C ASP A 41 -17.81 -10.70 -8.04
N GLY A 42 -17.71 -9.74 -8.97
CA GLY A 42 -18.79 -9.38 -9.88
C GLY A 42 -19.22 -10.55 -10.76
N SER A 43 -18.26 -11.33 -11.25
CA SER A 43 -18.53 -12.55 -12.03
C SER A 43 -19.16 -13.66 -11.18
N LEU A 44 -18.73 -13.79 -9.92
CA LEU A 44 -19.25 -14.79 -8.99
C LEU A 44 -20.71 -14.51 -8.60
N HIS A 45 -21.09 -13.24 -8.46
CA HIS A 45 -22.48 -12.83 -8.23
C HIS A 45 -23.44 -13.25 -9.34
N GLN A 46 -22.95 -13.35 -10.58
CA GLN A 46 -23.76 -13.76 -11.74
C GLN A 46 -23.89 -15.28 -11.87
N THR A 47 -23.02 -16.04 -11.20
CA THR A 47 -22.88 -17.49 -11.40
C THR A 47 -23.26 -18.31 -10.17
N SER A 48 -23.40 -17.69 -9.00
CA SER A 48 -23.72 -18.37 -7.75
C SER A 48 -24.74 -17.61 -6.93
N ILE A 49 -25.68 -18.35 -6.33
CA ILE A 49 -26.52 -17.84 -5.23
C ILE A 49 -25.68 -17.90 -3.97
N ARG A 50 -25.62 -16.81 -3.22
CA ARG A 50 -24.76 -16.68 -2.05
C ARG A 50 -25.42 -17.27 -0.82
N ASP A 51 -24.77 -18.28 -0.25
CA ASP A 51 -25.17 -18.82 1.07
C ASP A 51 -24.71 -17.91 2.23
N SER A 52 -23.68 -17.09 2.01
CA SER A 52 -23.16 -16.13 3.00
C SER A 52 -22.36 -15.00 2.35
N ALA A 53 -21.95 -14.02 3.17
CA ALA A 53 -21.00 -12.99 2.78
C ALA A 53 -19.54 -13.50 2.63
N PHE A 54 -19.25 -14.73 3.06
CA PHE A 54 -17.91 -15.35 2.96
C PHE A 54 -17.80 -16.21 1.69
N THR A 55 -17.97 -15.58 0.53
CA THR A 55 -17.68 -16.25 -0.73
C THR A 55 -16.16 -16.39 -0.93
N PRO A 56 -15.68 -17.32 -1.77
CA PRO A 56 -14.25 -17.40 -2.09
C PRO A 56 -13.65 -16.08 -2.58
N ALA A 57 -14.42 -15.31 -3.37
CA ALA A 57 -14.01 -13.98 -3.83
C ALA A 57 -13.94 -12.95 -2.69
N HIS A 58 -14.89 -12.98 -1.75
CA HIS A 58 -14.83 -12.14 -0.55
C HIS A 58 -13.64 -12.50 0.36
N TRP A 59 -13.29 -13.78 0.46
CA TRP A 59 -12.13 -14.20 1.25
C TRP A 59 -10.82 -13.61 0.72
N TRP A 60 -10.67 -13.59 -0.61
CA TRP A 60 -9.56 -12.90 -1.26
C TRP A 60 -9.65 -11.39 -1.04
N LEU A 61 -10.80 -10.76 -1.29
CA LEU A 61 -10.98 -9.32 -1.11
C LEU A 61 -10.61 -8.88 0.31
N TYR A 62 -11.07 -9.61 1.34
CA TYR A 62 -10.76 -9.32 2.73
C TYR A 62 -9.29 -9.54 3.10
N SER A 63 -8.56 -10.41 2.40
CA SER A 63 -7.12 -10.58 2.63
C SER A 63 -6.35 -9.27 2.39
N HIS A 64 -6.85 -8.39 1.51
CA HIS A 64 -6.27 -7.08 1.25
C HIS A 64 -6.33 -6.12 2.46
N PHE A 65 -7.13 -6.41 3.50
CA PHE A 65 -7.11 -5.58 4.72
C PHE A 65 -5.74 -5.54 5.41
N ILE A 66 -4.87 -6.54 5.17
CA ILE A 66 -3.49 -6.51 5.66
C ILE A 66 -2.68 -5.32 5.10
N THR A 67 -3.13 -4.73 3.99
CA THR A 67 -2.41 -3.64 3.33
C THR A 67 -2.69 -2.28 3.94
N LEU A 68 -3.76 -2.13 4.74
CA LEU A 68 -4.02 -0.91 5.50
C LEU A 68 -2.89 -0.59 6.50
N PRO A 69 -2.50 -1.49 7.44
CA PRO A 69 -1.40 -1.22 8.34
C PRO A 69 -0.06 -1.03 7.60
N LEU A 70 0.15 -1.69 6.45
CA LEU A 70 1.32 -1.47 5.61
C LEU A 70 1.34 -0.07 4.99
N GLY A 71 0.20 0.43 4.52
CA GLY A 71 0.05 1.79 3.99
C GLY A 71 0.29 2.86 5.07
N TRP A 72 -0.25 2.67 6.27
CA TRP A 72 0.01 3.58 7.41
C TRP A 72 1.48 3.56 7.84
N ALA A 73 2.12 2.39 7.87
CA ALA A 73 3.55 2.26 8.15
C ALA A 73 4.39 2.97 7.08
N ALA A 74 3.99 2.88 5.80
CA ALA A 74 4.63 3.59 4.70
C ALA A 74 4.54 5.12 4.88
N ALA A 75 3.34 5.64 5.13
CA ALA A 75 3.12 7.07 5.38
C ALA A 75 3.97 7.59 6.56
N ALA A 76 4.03 6.84 7.66
CA ALA A 76 4.86 7.19 8.82
C ALA A 76 6.37 7.17 8.50
N ILE A 77 6.82 6.28 7.63
CA ILE A 77 8.22 6.23 7.17
C ILE A 77 8.53 7.43 6.28
N TYR A 78 7.63 7.79 5.36
CA TYR A 78 7.80 8.91 4.44
C TYR A 78 7.92 10.24 5.20
N ASP A 79 6.99 10.52 6.10
CA ASP A 79 6.99 11.72 6.93
C ASP A 79 8.24 11.80 7.83
N ARG A 80 8.55 10.72 8.56
CA ARG A 80 9.61 10.80 9.58
C ARG A 80 11.02 10.71 9.02
N LYS A 81 11.26 9.96 7.94
CA LYS A 81 12.61 9.62 7.49
C LYS A 81 13.09 10.37 6.24
N VAL A 82 12.22 10.99 5.44
CA VAL A 82 12.64 11.68 4.23
C VAL A 82 12.31 13.16 4.33
N PRO A 83 13.32 14.04 4.54
CA PRO A 83 13.09 15.46 4.76
C PRO A 83 12.33 16.15 3.62
N VAL A 84 12.56 15.75 2.36
CA VAL A 84 11.84 16.31 1.20
C VAL A 84 10.36 15.91 1.13
N LEU A 85 9.96 14.88 1.88
CA LEU A 85 8.58 14.40 1.94
C LEU A 85 7.85 14.84 3.22
N ARG A 86 8.48 15.66 4.07
CA ARG A 86 7.84 16.26 5.25
C ARG A 86 6.93 17.40 4.81
N GLY A 87 5.64 17.31 5.15
CA GLY A 87 4.61 18.33 4.92
C GLY A 87 3.74 18.49 6.15
#